data_AF-A0A950DCW0-F1
#
_entry.id   AF-A0A950DCW0-F1
#
_cell.length_a   1.000
_cell.length_b   1.000
_cell.length_c   1.000
_cell.angle_alpha   90.00
_cell.angle_beta   90.00
_cell.angle_gamma   90.00
#
_symmetry.space_group_name_H-M   'P 1'
#
loop_
_entity.id
_entity.type
_entity.pdbx_description
1 polymer ?
#
loop_
_entity_poly.entity_id
_entity_poly.type
_entity_poly.pdbx_seq_one_letter_code
_entity_poly.pdbx_strand_id
1 'polypeptide(L)'
;LPNHPDVAFEYVKALKECGYRWLLVQEHSAEDLDGHGLRERHLPHRLVARNSCGEEVSIVAVIKTQGSDTKLVGQMQPFYEAQTLQRREVAGVSSPPLVTQIGDGENGGVMMNEFPSAFRQAAYRHGNEGVVAANVTEYLELVEQAGVTEGMLPACRPVHQGALFAHVTAWEPGAADKALEALQRERPGFSMEGGSWTNNISWVRGYENLLTPMNKLSARFHQVLDGRPVDRGSRAYRNALFHLLTAETSCFRYWGQGFWTENGRELCRRGQEVLAHDFG
;
A
#
# COMPACT_ATOMS: atom_id res chain seq x y z
N LEU A 1 0.41 -1.01 2.99
CA LEU A 1 1.75 -0.46 3.19
C LEU A 1 2.50 -1.41 4.12
N PRO A 2 3.61 -2.04 3.70
CA PRO A 2 4.37 -2.90 4.60
C PRO A 2 4.89 -2.09 5.79
N ASN A 3 4.72 -2.59 7.02
CA ASN A 3 5.25 -1.88 8.19
C ASN A 3 6.71 -2.28 8.45
N HIS A 4 7.10 -3.53 8.17
CA HIS A 4 8.49 -3.98 8.35
C HIS A 4 9.45 -3.09 7.53
N PRO A 5 10.47 -2.47 8.16
CA PRO A 5 11.34 -1.48 7.52
C PRO A 5 11.97 -1.95 6.21
N ASP A 6 12.55 -3.15 6.21
CA ASP A 6 13.24 -3.69 5.03
C ASP A 6 12.27 -3.96 3.87
N VAL A 7 11.06 -4.44 4.19
CA VAL A 7 10.04 -4.71 3.17
C VAL A 7 9.43 -3.41 2.65
N ALA A 8 9.24 -2.42 3.53
CA ALA A 8 8.74 -1.10 3.15
C ALA A 8 9.72 -0.38 2.21
N PHE A 9 11.01 -0.47 2.51
CA PHE A 9 12.07 0.09 1.67
C PHE A 9 12.08 -0.54 0.29
N GLU A 10 12.15 -1.88 0.19
CA GLU A 10 12.13 -2.57 -1.11
C GLU A 10 10.83 -2.32 -1.88
N TYR A 11 9.69 -2.23 -1.18
CA TYR A 11 8.41 -1.88 -1.79
C TYR A 11 8.42 -0.49 -2.43
N VAL A 12 8.86 0.54 -1.70
CA VAL A 12 8.94 1.91 -2.22
C VAL A 12 9.98 2.02 -3.33
N LYS A 13 11.13 1.36 -3.17
CA LYS A 13 12.19 1.32 -4.19
C LYS A 13 11.68 0.70 -5.49
N ALA A 14 11.04 -0.48 -5.43
CA ALA A 14 10.48 -1.14 -6.61
C ALA A 14 9.40 -0.28 -7.30
N LEU A 15 8.56 0.43 -6.55
CA LEU A 15 7.61 1.38 -7.12
C LEU A 15 8.34 2.48 -7.91
N LYS A 16 9.39 3.09 -7.36
CA LYS A 16 10.13 4.15 -8.07
C LYS A 16 10.86 3.62 -9.30
N GLU A 17 11.49 2.46 -9.22
CA GLU A 17 12.17 1.81 -10.34
C GLU A 17 11.19 1.48 -11.50
N CYS A 18 9.93 1.19 -11.16
CA CYS A 18 8.84 0.99 -12.12
C CYS A 18 8.19 2.31 -12.62
N GLY A 19 8.66 3.48 -12.16
CA GLY A 19 8.17 4.79 -12.60
C GLY A 19 6.94 5.32 -11.87
N TYR A 20 6.52 4.71 -10.75
CA TYR A 20 5.45 5.25 -9.92
C TYR A 20 5.93 6.51 -9.18
N ARG A 21 5.10 7.58 -9.22
CA ARG A 21 5.41 8.88 -8.60
C ARG A 21 4.76 9.08 -7.22
N TRP A 22 3.63 8.41 -6.99
CA TRP A 22 2.85 8.51 -5.76
C TRP A 22 2.10 7.22 -5.48
N LEU A 23 1.69 7.02 -4.24
CA LEU A 23 0.76 5.96 -3.84
C LEU A 23 -0.34 6.50 -2.92
N LEU A 24 -1.44 5.77 -2.83
CA LEU A 24 -2.49 6.04 -1.85
C LEU A 24 -2.25 5.24 -0.57
N VAL A 25 -2.34 5.90 0.59
CA VAL A 25 -2.07 5.29 1.90
C VAL A 25 -3.25 5.55 2.83
N GLN A 26 -3.70 4.51 3.53
CA GLN A 26 -4.75 4.64 4.55
C GLN A 26 -4.21 5.43 5.76
N GLU A 27 -4.98 6.40 6.27
CA GLU A 27 -4.51 7.34 7.30
C GLU A 27 -3.93 6.69 8.57
N HIS A 28 -4.43 5.52 8.99
CA HIS A 28 -3.96 4.82 10.18
C HIS A 28 -2.80 3.84 9.92
N SER A 29 -2.38 3.70 8.66
CA SER A 29 -1.22 2.87 8.28
C SER A 29 0.09 3.64 8.25
N ALA A 30 0.04 4.95 8.51
CA ALA A 30 1.20 5.83 8.56
C ALA A 30 1.17 6.70 9.83
N GLU A 31 2.35 7.08 10.29
CA GLU A 31 2.59 7.99 11.41
C GLU A 31 3.49 9.16 10.97
N ASP A 32 3.40 10.27 11.69
CA ASP A 32 4.40 11.33 11.58
C ASP A 32 5.75 10.88 12.18
N LEU A 33 6.80 11.68 11.97
CA LEU A 33 8.14 11.31 12.44
C LEU A 33 8.26 11.28 13.97
N ASP A 34 7.39 11.99 14.68
CA ASP A 34 7.29 12.00 16.14
C ASP A 34 6.55 10.76 16.68
N GLY A 35 5.95 9.94 15.80
CA GLY A 35 5.25 8.70 16.14
C GLY A 35 3.76 8.90 16.48
N HIS A 36 3.19 10.06 16.14
CA HIS A 36 1.75 10.29 16.25
C HIS A 36 1.03 9.95 14.93
N GLY A 37 -0.29 9.79 14.98
CA GLY A 37 -1.10 9.72 13.77
C GLY A 37 -0.98 11.00 12.93
N LEU A 38 -1.20 10.88 11.61
CA LEU A 38 -1.07 12.01 10.70
C LEU A 38 -1.95 13.19 11.10
N ARG A 39 -1.32 14.34 11.35
CA ARG A 39 -1.99 15.60 11.72
C ARG A 39 -2.61 16.28 10.50
N GLU A 40 -1.87 16.35 9.40
CA GLU A 40 -2.27 17.07 8.16
C GLU A 40 -2.81 16.13 7.07
N ARG A 41 -3.88 15.38 7.38
CA ARG A 41 -4.41 14.29 6.52
C ARG A 41 -4.91 14.72 5.15
N HIS A 42 -5.10 16.03 4.94
CA HIS A 42 -5.56 16.62 3.69
C HIS A 42 -4.43 17.23 2.85
N LEU A 43 -3.19 16.85 3.15
CA LEU A 43 -2.03 17.20 2.34
C LEU A 43 -1.34 15.92 1.85
N PRO A 44 -0.70 15.96 0.67
CA PRO A 44 0.25 14.91 0.30
C PRO A 44 1.42 14.92 1.29
N HIS A 45 1.94 13.73 1.59
CA HIS A 45 3.07 13.55 2.49
C HIS A 45 4.27 12.99 1.74
N ARG A 46 5.47 13.27 2.23
CA ARG A 46 6.68 12.54 1.84
C ARG A 46 6.75 11.27 2.70
N LEU A 47 6.37 10.14 2.13
CA LEU A 47 6.51 8.84 2.80
C LEU A 47 7.97 8.40 2.73
N VAL A 48 8.62 8.39 3.89
CA VAL A 48 10.01 7.98 4.06
C VAL A 48 10.05 6.50 4.40
N ALA A 49 10.70 5.70 3.57
CA ALA A 49 10.99 4.29 3.83
C ALA A 49 12.49 4.13 4.09
N ARG A 50 12.84 3.73 5.31
CA ARG A 50 14.20 3.46 5.74
C ARG A 50 14.37 1.99 6.08
N ASN A 51 15.42 1.34 5.59
CA ASN A 51 15.72 -0.06 5.91
C ASN A 51 16.61 -0.20 7.16
N SER A 52 16.83 -1.44 7.59
CA SER A 52 17.68 -1.80 8.73
C SER A 52 19.15 -1.46 8.56
N CYS A 53 19.61 -1.24 7.32
CA CYS A 53 20.97 -0.80 7.00
C CYS A 53 21.10 0.74 6.97
N GLY A 54 20.01 1.47 7.21
CA GLY A 54 20.00 2.93 7.24
C GLY A 54 19.83 3.59 5.87
N GLU A 55 19.64 2.81 4.80
CA GLU A 55 19.32 3.35 3.47
C GLU A 55 17.90 3.89 3.46
N GLU A 56 17.68 4.95 2.67
CA GLU A 56 16.42 5.68 2.65
C GLU A 56 15.97 5.95 1.22
N VAL A 57 14.67 5.76 0.99
CA VAL A 57 13.97 6.16 -0.23
C VAL A 57 12.64 6.78 0.17
N SER A 58 12.18 7.78 -0.60
CA SER A 58 10.88 8.41 -0.37
C SER A 58 10.01 8.45 -1.61
N ILE A 59 8.70 8.52 -1.40
CA ILE A 59 7.68 8.67 -2.44
C ILE A 59 6.52 9.52 -1.91
N VAL A 60 5.81 10.21 -2.78
CA VAL A 60 4.63 10.99 -2.37
C VAL A 60 3.50 10.03 -1.96
N ALA A 61 2.99 10.20 -0.74
CA ALA A 61 1.81 9.50 -0.25
C ALA A 61 0.61 10.45 -0.22
N VAL A 62 -0.46 10.04 -0.90
CA VAL A 62 -1.77 10.67 -0.82
C VAL A 62 -2.59 9.92 0.21
N ILE A 63 -3.16 10.65 1.16
CA ILE A 63 -3.80 10.05 2.33
C ILE A 63 -5.28 9.80 2.07
N LYS A 64 -5.68 8.55 2.24
CA LYS A 64 -7.07 8.14 2.25
C LYS A 64 -7.65 8.27 3.65
N THR A 65 -8.58 9.21 3.81
CA THR A 65 -9.29 9.49 5.05
C THR A 65 -10.52 8.60 5.24
N GLN A 66 -11.07 8.60 6.45
CA GLN A 66 -12.27 7.86 6.83
C GLN A 66 -13.50 8.17 5.96
N GLY A 67 -13.61 9.36 5.37
CA GLY A 67 -14.70 9.70 4.45
C GLY A 67 -14.77 8.77 3.22
N SER A 68 -13.65 8.16 2.84
CA SER A 68 -13.55 7.14 1.80
C SER A 68 -13.72 5.70 2.32
N ASP A 69 -14.38 5.50 3.46
CA ASP A 69 -14.80 4.16 3.86
C ASP A 69 -15.78 3.59 2.83
N THR A 70 -15.61 2.32 2.49
CA THR A 70 -16.49 1.54 1.62
C THR A 70 -17.98 1.67 1.93
N LYS A 71 -18.34 1.93 3.19
CA LYS A 71 -19.73 2.11 3.63
C LYS A 71 -20.28 3.51 3.38
N LEU A 72 -19.43 4.48 3.04
CA LEU A 72 -19.79 5.90 2.95
C LEU A 72 -19.50 6.49 1.57
N VAL A 73 -18.56 5.90 0.82
CA VAL A 73 -18.07 6.48 -0.44
C VAL A 73 -19.17 6.67 -1.48
N GLY A 74 -20.16 5.77 -1.55
CA GLY A 74 -21.27 5.90 -2.50
C GLY A 74 -22.25 7.04 -2.17
N GLN A 75 -22.22 7.56 -0.94
CA GLN A 75 -22.95 8.78 -0.52
C GLN A 75 -22.18 10.06 -0.84
N MET A 76 -20.99 9.95 -1.45
CA MET A 76 -20.13 11.08 -1.76
C MET A 76 -19.66 11.83 -0.50
N GLN A 77 -19.47 11.13 0.63
CA GLN A 77 -18.96 11.72 1.88
C GLN A 77 -17.67 12.55 1.68
N PRO A 78 -16.68 12.14 0.85
CA PRO A 78 -15.50 12.95 0.56
C PRO A 78 -15.81 14.33 -0.02
N PHE A 79 -16.86 14.46 -0.83
CA PHE A 79 -17.28 15.76 -1.38
C PHE A 79 -17.74 16.70 -0.26
N TYR A 80 -18.60 16.22 0.64
CA TYR A 80 -19.10 17.03 1.76
C TYR A 80 -17.99 17.36 2.77
N GLU A 81 -17.07 16.43 3.02
CA GLU A 81 -15.87 16.68 3.81
C GLU A 81 -15.06 17.83 3.21
N ALA A 82 -14.78 17.79 1.89
CA ALA A 82 -14.04 18.83 1.19
C ALA A 82 -14.67 20.23 1.31
N GLN A 83 -16.01 20.33 1.36
CA GLN A 83 -16.71 21.61 1.53
C GLN A 83 -16.45 22.29 2.87
N THR A 84 -16.03 21.53 3.90
CA THR A 84 -15.73 22.06 5.23
C THR A 84 -14.28 22.52 5.39
N LEU A 85 -13.43 22.20 4.42
CA LEU A 85 -12.00 22.46 4.51
C LEU A 85 -11.64 23.84 3.97
N GLN A 86 -10.50 24.33 4.46
CA GLN A 86 -9.89 25.58 4.03
C GLN A 86 -8.50 25.31 3.50
N ARG A 87 -7.97 26.22 2.69
CA ARG A 87 -6.58 26.14 2.19
C ARG A 87 -5.60 25.93 3.34
N ARG A 88 -4.53 25.20 3.03
CA ARG A 88 -3.42 24.91 3.94
C ARG A 88 -2.15 25.55 3.40
N GLU A 89 -1.20 25.78 4.29
CA GLU A 89 0.11 26.27 3.90
C GLU A 89 1.10 25.11 3.87
N VAL A 90 1.84 24.97 2.78
CA VAL A 90 2.95 24.02 2.65
C VAL A 90 4.20 24.82 2.32
N ALA A 91 5.09 24.96 3.30
CA ALA A 91 6.32 25.75 3.17
C ALA A 91 6.10 27.17 2.59
N GLY A 92 5.09 27.90 3.08
CA GLY A 92 4.74 29.24 2.60
C GLY A 92 3.86 29.26 1.33
N VAL A 93 3.57 28.12 0.71
CA VAL A 93 2.72 28.03 -0.48
C VAL A 93 1.29 27.67 -0.08
N SER A 94 0.33 28.51 -0.47
CA SER A 94 -1.09 28.26 -0.25
C SER A 94 -1.59 27.12 -1.16
N SER A 95 -1.83 25.96 -0.56
CA SER A 95 -2.25 24.74 -1.25
C SER A 95 -3.72 24.41 -0.95
N PRO A 96 -4.52 24.04 -1.96
CA PRO A 96 -5.86 23.51 -1.70
C PRO A 96 -5.77 22.18 -0.94
N PRO A 97 -6.66 21.92 0.03
CA PRO A 97 -6.71 20.63 0.70
C PRO A 97 -7.15 19.53 -0.27
N LEU A 98 -6.67 18.31 -0.05
CA LEU A 98 -7.02 17.12 -0.81
C LEU A 98 -7.89 16.19 0.02
N VAL A 99 -9.03 15.80 -0.53
CA VAL A 99 -9.87 14.72 0.01
C VAL A 99 -10.02 13.67 -1.06
N THR A 100 -9.57 12.46 -0.78
CA THR A 100 -9.63 11.35 -1.73
C THR A 100 -11.04 10.77 -1.73
N GLN A 101 -11.54 10.40 -2.91
CA GLN A 101 -12.74 9.58 -3.08
C GLN A 101 -12.36 8.26 -3.75
N ILE A 102 -12.35 7.17 -3.00
CA ILE A 102 -11.98 5.85 -3.50
C ILE A 102 -12.79 4.74 -2.81
N GLY A 103 -13.21 3.75 -3.58
CA GLY A 103 -13.80 2.52 -3.09
C GLY A 103 -13.94 1.49 -4.20
N ASP A 104 -14.12 0.23 -3.82
CA ASP A 104 -14.35 -0.87 -4.76
C ASP A 104 -15.66 -0.64 -5.51
N GLY A 105 -15.62 -0.71 -6.85
CA GLY A 105 -16.77 -0.43 -7.70
C GLY A 105 -17.90 -1.46 -7.51
N GLU A 106 -17.55 -2.67 -7.12
CA GLU A 106 -18.44 -3.81 -6.93
C GLU A 106 -19.08 -3.83 -5.53
N ASN A 107 -18.72 -2.91 -4.64
CA ASN A 107 -19.09 -3.01 -3.24
C ASN A 107 -20.62 -2.94 -3.05
N GLY A 108 -21.24 -4.09 -2.81
CA GLY A 108 -22.69 -4.34 -2.94
C GLY A 108 -23.65 -3.52 -2.06
N GLY A 109 -23.12 -2.74 -1.11
CA GLY A 109 -23.90 -1.88 -0.23
C GLY A 109 -24.27 -0.56 -0.90
N VAL A 110 -23.74 0.54 -0.36
CA VAL A 110 -24.04 1.91 -0.79
C VAL A 110 -23.70 2.14 -2.26
N MET A 111 -22.60 1.57 -2.77
CA MET A 111 -22.20 1.71 -4.18
C MET A 111 -23.18 1.05 -5.15
N MET A 112 -23.88 -0.04 -4.80
CA MET A 112 -24.87 -0.64 -5.71
C MET A 112 -26.27 -0.05 -5.56
N ASN A 113 -26.61 0.49 -4.38
CA ASN A 113 -27.97 0.97 -4.10
C ASN A 113 -28.17 2.48 -4.29
N GLU A 114 -27.13 3.28 -4.05
CA GLU A 114 -27.24 4.75 -4.03
C GLU A 114 -26.53 5.42 -5.21
N PHE A 115 -25.57 4.71 -5.82
CA PHE A 115 -24.99 5.09 -7.10
C PHE A 115 -25.96 4.77 -8.26
N PRO A 116 -26.05 5.60 -9.30
CA PRO A 116 -25.31 6.85 -9.51
C PRO A 116 -26.03 8.09 -8.97
N SER A 117 -27.13 7.95 -8.23
CA SER A 117 -27.95 9.10 -7.83
C SER A 117 -27.19 10.07 -6.91
N ALA A 118 -26.55 9.57 -5.85
CA ALA A 118 -25.72 10.38 -4.96
C ALA A 118 -24.51 10.99 -5.71
N PHE A 119 -23.85 10.19 -6.56
CA PHE A 119 -22.78 10.67 -7.43
C PHE A 119 -23.22 11.83 -8.31
N ARG A 120 -24.35 11.72 -9.02
CA ARG A 120 -24.88 12.81 -9.86
C ARG A 120 -25.17 14.07 -9.04
N GLN A 121 -25.77 13.94 -7.87
CA GLN A 121 -26.07 15.09 -7.00
C GLN A 121 -24.80 15.83 -6.53
N ALA A 122 -23.71 15.11 -6.25
CA ALA A 122 -22.42 15.74 -5.92
C ALA A 122 -21.72 16.26 -7.18
N ALA A 123 -21.70 15.50 -8.27
CA ALA A 123 -21.12 15.86 -9.57
C ALA A 123 -21.63 17.21 -10.09
N TYR A 124 -22.93 17.47 -10.00
CA TYR A 124 -23.50 18.76 -10.43
C TYR A 124 -23.15 19.95 -9.53
N ARG A 125 -22.62 19.69 -8.33
CA ARG A 125 -22.18 20.73 -7.39
C ARG A 125 -20.66 20.95 -7.40
N HIS A 126 -19.91 20.07 -8.04
CA HIS A 126 -18.53 20.36 -8.40
C HIS A 126 -18.50 21.53 -9.39
N GLY A 127 -17.57 22.45 -9.19
CA GLY A 127 -17.36 23.59 -10.07
C GLY A 127 -15.88 23.74 -10.42
N ASN A 128 -15.57 24.86 -11.06
CA ASN A 128 -14.19 25.30 -11.29
C ASN A 128 -13.68 26.21 -10.16
N GLU A 129 -14.53 26.50 -9.19
CA GLU A 129 -14.25 27.27 -7.97
C GLU A 129 -14.81 26.51 -6.76
N GLY A 130 -14.22 26.71 -5.58
CA GLY A 130 -14.61 25.96 -4.37
C GLY A 130 -14.13 24.52 -4.40
N VAL A 131 -15.05 23.54 -4.44
CA VAL A 131 -14.72 22.11 -4.45
C VAL A 131 -14.62 21.59 -5.88
N VAL A 132 -13.40 21.30 -6.30
CA VAL A 132 -13.06 20.84 -7.65
C VAL A 132 -12.73 19.35 -7.61
N ALA A 133 -13.29 18.58 -8.54
CA ALA A 133 -12.87 17.19 -8.76
C ALA A 133 -11.62 17.17 -9.64
N ALA A 134 -10.58 16.45 -9.23
CA ALA A 134 -9.35 16.31 -9.98
C ALA A 134 -8.79 14.91 -9.79
N ASN A 135 -8.04 14.43 -10.78
CA ASN A 135 -7.18 13.27 -10.61
C ASN A 135 -6.04 13.62 -9.65
N VAL A 136 -5.53 12.62 -8.91
CA VAL A 136 -4.41 12.84 -7.97
C VAL A 136 -3.19 13.43 -8.68
N THR A 137 -2.86 12.93 -9.88
CA THR A 137 -1.75 13.46 -10.67
C THR A 137 -1.95 14.93 -11.06
N GLU A 138 -3.16 15.33 -11.47
CA GLU A 138 -3.47 16.73 -11.82
C GLU A 138 -3.32 17.64 -10.60
N TYR A 139 -3.80 17.21 -9.44
CA TYR A 139 -3.62 17.94 -8.18
C TYR A 139 -2.14 18.09 -7.83
N LEU A 140 -1.36 17.00 -7.92
CA LEU A 140 0.07 17.01 -7.60
C LEU A 140 0.86 17.94 -8.53
N GLU A 141 0.56 17.92 -9.83
CA GLU A 141 1.18 18.81 -10.81
C GLU A 141 0.79 20.28 -10.57
N LEU A 142 -0.45 20.55 -10.11
CA LEU A 142 -0.88 21.90 -9.73
C LEU A 142 -0.12 22.44 -8.51
N VAL A 143 0.07 21.63 -7.46
CA VAL A 143 0.82 22.08 -6.27
C VAL A 143 2.33 22.19 -6.58
N GLU A 144 2.86 21.33 -7.45
CA GLU A 144 4.24 21.40 -7.92
C GLU A 144 4.50 22.68 -8.74
N GLN A 145 3.59 23.04 -9.66
CA GLN A 145 3.66 24.30 -10.41
C GLN A 145 3.57 25.53 -9.51
N ALA A 146 2.87 25.43 -8.37
CA ALA A 146 2.83 26.48 -7.36
C ALA A 146 4.13 26.57 -6.51
N GLY A 147 5.08 25.66 -6.73
CA GLY A 147 6.40 25.63 -6.10
C GLY A 147 6.57 24.62 -4.98
N VAL A 148 5.58 23.76 -4.71
CA VAL A 148 5.69 22.72 -3.68
C VAL A 148 6.50 21.54 -4.21
N THR A 149 7.62 21.23 -3.57
CA THR A 149 8.43 20.04 -3.91
C THR A 149 8.22 18.92 -2.90
N GLU A 150 8.57 17.67 -3.26
CA GLU A 150 8.47 16.52 -2.35
C GLU A 150 9.16 16.78 -0.99
N GLY A 151 10.30 17.47 -1.00
CA GLY A 151 11.05 17.78 0.23
C GLY A 151 10.37 18.80 1.16
N MET A 152 9.37 19.53 0.67
CA MET A 152 8.58 20.50 1.44
C MET A 152 7.34 19.85 2.08
N LEU A 153 6.95 18.67 1.62
CA LEU A 153 5.79 17.96 2.15
C LEU A 153 6.04 17.47 3.59
N PRO A 154 5.01 17.41 4.44
CA PRO A 154 5.13 16.78 5.74
C PRO A 154 5.62 15.34 5.59
N ALA A 155 6.64 14.97 6.36
CA ALA A 155 7.19 13.63 6.31
C ALA A 155 6.34 12.67 7.15
N CYS A 156 6.13 11.47 6.62
CA CYS A 156 5.51 10.36 7.33
C CYS A 156 6.30 9.07 7.09
N ARG A 157 5.98 8.04 7.87
CA ARG A 157 6.52 6.68 7.71
C ARG A 157 5.44 5.64 7.98
N PRO A 158 5.61 4.38 7.57
CA PRO A 158 4.72 3.31 7.99
C PRO A 158 4.58 3.26 9.51
N VAL A 159 3.37 2.98 9.99
CA VAL A 159 3.04 2.96 11.41
C VAL A 159 3.95 1.99 12.19
N HIS A 160 4.26 2.34 13.44
CA HIS A 160 5.10 1.61 14.39
C HIS A 160 6.61 1.60 14.11
N GLN A 161 7.06 2.11 12.96
CA GLN A 161 8.49 2.14 12.67
C GLN A 161 9.28 3.02 13.64
N GLY A 162 8.71 4.09 14.19
CA GLY A 162 9.41 4.91 15.19
C GLY A 162 9.77 4.13 16.45
N ALA A 163 8.79 3.39 16.98
CA ALA A 163 8.98 2.54 18.14
C ALA A 163 10.02 1.45 17.87
N LEU A 164 10.00 0.83 16.68
CA LEU A 164 10.99 -0.17 16.29
C LEU A 164 12.39 0.44 16.14
N PHE A 165 12.52 1.58 15.46
CA PHE A 165 13.82 2.25 15.26
C PHE A 165 14.45 2.73 16.57
N ALA A 166 13.66 3.04 17.60
CA ALA A 166 14.19 3.33 18.94
C ALA A 166 14.93 2.13 19.57
N HIS A 167 14.72 0.91 19.08
CA HIS A 167 15.38 -0.32 19.51
C HIS A 167 16.52 -0.76 18.57
N VAL A 168 16.75 -0.04 17.47
CA VAL A 168 17.87 -0.29 16.57
C VAL A 168 19.13 0.35 17.15
N THR A 169 20.05 -0.49 17.62
CA THR A 169 21.33 -0.04 18.22
C THR A 169 22.46 0.08 17.21
N ALA A 170 22.38 -0.66 16.10
CA ALA A 170 23.30 -0.61 14.98
C ALA A 170 22.52 -0.81 13.67
N TRP A 171 22.89 -0.04 12.64
CA TRP A 171 22.28 -0.14 11.31
C TRP A 171 23.05 -1.20 10.49
N GLU A 172 22.55 -2.43 10.53
CA GLU A 172 23.15 -3.61 9.89
C GLU A 172 22.07 -4.58 9.39
N PRO A 173 22.39 -5.51 8.48
CA PRO A 173 21.43 -6.52 8.02
C PRO A 173 20.80 -7.29 9.19
N GLY A 174 19.47 -7.32 9.22
CA GLY A 174 18.69 -7.99 10.27
C GLY A 174 18.51 -7.18 11.57
N ALA A 175 18.95 -5.90 11.61
CA ALA A 175 18.73 -5.05 12.77
C ALA A 175 17.24 -4.80 13.06
N ALA A 176 16.39 -4.74 12.03
CA ALA A 176 14.96 -4.59 12.19
C ALA A 176 14.32 -5.81 12.88
N ASP A 177 14.72 -7.02 12.52
CA ASP A 177 14.24 -8.26 13.15
C ASP A 177 14.66 -8.34 14.62
N LYS A 178 15.94 -8.05 14.92
CA LYS A 178 16.45 -8.01 16.31
C LYS A 178 15.69 -6.99 17.16
N ALA A 179 15.43 -5.80 16.60
CA ALA A 179 14.66 -4.75 17.25
C ALA A 179 13.20 -5.18 17.48
N LEU A 180 12.58 -5.85 16.50
CA LEU A 180 11.23 -6.40 16.60
C LEU A 180 11.14 -7.44 17.72
N GLU A 181 12.08 -8.39 17.79
CA GLU A 181 12.13 -9.40 18.86
C GLU A 181 12.27 -8.79 20.25
N ALA A 182 13.10 -7.75 20.39
CA ALA A 182 13.25 -7.02 21.65
C ALA A 182 11.94 -6.32 22.04
N LEU A 183 11.34 -5.61 21.10
CA LEU A 183 10.10 -4.87 21.33
C LEU A 183 8.92 -5.80 21.62
N GLN A 184 8.86 -6.98 21.01
CA GLN A 184 7.85 -8.00 21.32
C GLN A 184 8.03 -8.61 22.71
N ARG A 185 9.27 -8.76 23.20
CA ARG A 185 9.53 -9.19 24.58
C ARG A 185 9.03 -8.16 25.61
N GLU A 186 9.17 -6.87 25.31
CA GLU A 186 8.71 -5.79 26.18
C GLU A 186 7.19 -5.54 26.05
N ARG A 187 6.67 -5.70 24.83
CA ARG A 187 5.27 -5.45 24.47
C ARG A 187 4.74 -6.64 23.67
N PRO A 188 4.23 -7.70 24.33
CA PRO A 188 3.77 -8.93 23.68
C PRO A 188 2.67 -8.75 22.60
N GLY A 189 2.01 -7.60 22.56
CA GLY A 189 1.02 -7.25 21.52
C GLY A 189 1.58 -6.46 20.33
N PHE A 190 2.88 -6.13 20.32
CA PHE A 190 3.48 -5.37 19.23
C PHE A 190 3.61 -6.23 17.97
N SER A 191 3.12 -5.69 16.85
CA SER A 191 3.14 -6.38 15.57
C SER A 191 3.46 -5.41 14.44
N MET A 192 4.31 -5.86 13.52
CA MET A 192 4.53 -5.19 12.23
C MET A 192 3.67 -5.81 11.12
N GLU A 193 2.80 -6.76 11.46
CA GLU A 193 1.72 -7.23 10.59
C GLU A 193 0.52 -6.29 10.72
N GLY A 194 -0.07 -5.83 9.61
CA GLY A 194 -1.37 -5.14 9.66
C GLY A 194 -1.51 -3.83 8.89
N GLY A 195 -0.50 -3.37 8.14
CA GLY A 195 -0.65 -2.22 7.24
C GLY A 195 -1.49 -2.54 6.01
N SER A 196 -2.82 -2.70 6.17
CA SER A 196 -3.75 -3.01 5.08
C SER A 196 -4.99 -2.11 5.08
N TRP A 197 -5.61 -1.99 3.92
CA TRP A 197 -6.85 -1.26 3.69
C TRP A 197 -8.08 -1.89 4.38
N THR A 198 -7.94 -3.12 4.91
CA THR A 198 -9.00 -3.88 5.59
C THR A 198 -8.94 -3.80 7.11
N ASN A 199 -8.29 -2.77 7.67
CA ASN A 199 -8.14 -2.56 9.11
C ASN A 199 -7.53 -3.79 9.83
N ASN A 200 -8.36 -4.57 10.53
CA ASN A 200 -7.94 -5.54 11.55
C ASN A 200 -7.72 -6.97 11.02
N ILE A 201 -7.97 -7.22 9.73
CA ILE A 201 -7.81 -8.56 9.15
C ILE A 201 -6.31 -8.79 8.91
N SER A 202 -5.73 -9.80 9.58
CA SER A 202 -4.40 -10.29 9.24
C SER A 202 -4.48 -11.14 7.96
N TRP A 203 -3.64 -10.78 7.00
CA TRP A 203 -3.46 -11.51 5.73
C TRP A 203 -2.33 -12.54 5.83
N VAL A 204 -1.78 -12.72 7.02
CA VAL A 204 -0.62 -13.57 7.30
C VAL A 204 -1.00 -14.67 8.27
N ARG A 205 -1.46 -14.27 9.47
CA ARG A 205 -1.79 -15.18 10.55
C ARG A 205 -2.91 -16.14 10.13
N GLY A 206 -2.65 -17.44 10.26
CA GLY A 206 -3.60 -18.50 9.93
C GLY A 206 -3.62 -18.89 8.45
N TYR A 207 -2.81 -18.25 7.60
CA TYR A 207 -2.68 -18.58 6.17
C TYR A 207 -1.35 -19.25 5.84
N GLU A 208 -0.63 -19.80 6.83
CA GLU A 208 0.67 -20.44 6.65
C GLU A 208 0.60 -21.62 5.67
N ASN A 209 -0.54 -22.31 5.66
CA ASN A 209 -0.87 -23.41 4.74
C ASN A 209 -0.84 -23.01 3.25
N LEU A 210 -1.06 -21.72 2.94
CA LEU A 210 -1.00 -21.15 1.59
C LEU A 210 0.26 -20.30 1.37
N LEU A 211 0.64 -19.48 2.34
CA LEU A 211 1.81 -18.61 2.22
C LEU A 211 3.12 -19.38 2.12
N THR A 212 3.26 -20.49 2.86
CA THR A 212 4.45 -21.33 2.76
C THR A 212 4.66 -21.89 1.35
N PRO A 213 3.68 -22.56 0.70
CA PRO A 213 3.85 -23.03 -0.67
C PRO A 213 4.00 -21.89 -1.69
N MET A 214 3.34 -20.75 -1.49
CA MET A 214 3.49 -19.56 -2.33
C MET A 214 4.93 -19.03 -2.30
N ASN A 215 5.49 -18.84 -1.10
CA ASN A 215 6.88 -18.39 -0.92
C ASN A 215 7.87 -19.41 -1.51
N LYS A 216 7.62 -20.71 -1.34
CA LYS A 216 8.45 -21.77 -1.95
C LYS A 216 8.41 -21.73 -3.48
N LEU A 217 7.24 -21.47 -4.08
CA LEU A 217 7.12 -21.31 -5.53
C LEU A 217 7.88 -20.08 -6.01
N SER A 218 7.69 -18.94 -5.36
CA SER A 218 8.38 -17.69 -5.69
C SER A 218 9.90 -17.85 -5.62
N ALA A 219 10.43 -18.36 -4.49
CA ALA A 219 11.85 -18.63 -4.34
C ALA A 219 12.39 -19.60 -5.40
N ARG A 220 11.66 -20.68 -5.71
CA ARG A 220 12.08 -21.66 -6.72
C ARG A 220 12.08 -21.06 -8.12
N PHE A 221 11.08 -20.25 -8.46
CA PHE A 221 10.99 -19.56 -9.75
C PHE A 221 12.25 -18.73 -9.99
N HIS A 222 12.61 -17.87 -9.03
CA HIS A 222 13.81 -17.03 -9.11
C HIS A 222 15.10 -17.86 -9.14
N GLN A 223 15.24 -18.89 -8.30
CA GLN A 223 16.41 -19.77 -8.32
C GLN A 223 16.63 -20.50 -9.66
N VAL A 224 15.55 -20.85 -10.35
CA VAL A 224 15.60 -21.61 -11.60
C VAL A 224 15.81 -20.68 -12.80
N LEU A 225 15.23 -19.49 -12.79
CA LEU A 225 15.12 -18.65 -13.99
C LEU A 225 16.01 -17.42 -13.95
N ASP A 226 16.32 -16.88 -12.77
CA ASP A 226 17.19 -15.69 -12.68
C ASP A 226 18.64 -16.05 -12.96
N GLY A 227 19.36 -15.12 -13.61
CA GLY A 227 20.76 -15.32 -14.00
C GLY A 227 20.98 -16.34 -15.13
N ARG A 228 19.91 -16.94 -15.69
CA ARG A 228 19.99 -17.86 -16.83
C ARG A 228 19.51 -17.20 -18.13
N PRO A 229 20.05 -17.59 -19.31
CA PRO A 229 19.55 -17.14 -20.60
C PRO A 229 18.26 -17.88 -20.95
N VAL A 230 17.13 -17.43 -20.38
CA VAL A 230 15.80 -17.96 -20.68
C VAL A 230 15.06 -17.02 -21.62
N ASP A 231 14.46 -17.56 -22.68
CA ASP A 231 13.54 -16.80 -23.53
C ASP A 231 12.26 -16.47 -22.76
N ARG A 232 12.14 -15.21 -22.32
CA ARG A 232 10.97 -14.68 -21.60
C ARG A 232 9.70 -14.59 -22.48
N GLY A 233 9.84 -14.69 -23.80
CA GLY A 233 8.73 -14.81 -24.75
C GLY A 233 8.18 -16.23 -24.87
N SER A 234 8.93 -17.23 -24.44
CA SER A 234 8.58 -18.64 -24.62
C SER A 234 7.31 -19.04 -23.86
N ARG A 235 6.63 -20.07 -24.39
CA ARG A 235 5.46 -20.67 -23.72
C ARG A 235 5.83 -21.20 -22.33
N ALA A 236 6.98 -21.84 -22.19
CA ALA A 236 7.46 -22.38 -20.92
C ALA A 236 7.59 -21.29 -19.85
N TYR A 237 8.29 -20.20 -20.17
CA TYR A 237 8.50 -19.11 -19.21
C TYR A 237 7.18 -18.43 -18.83
N ARG A 238 6.34 -18.11 -19.83
CA ARG A 238 5.04 -17.48 -19.59
C ARG A 238 4.11 -18.38 -18.78
N ASN A 239 4.17 -19.69 -18.97
CA ASN A 239 3.40 -20.65 -18.19
C ASN A 239 3.86 -20.68 -16.72
N ALA A 240 5.16 -20.69 -16.46
CA ALA A 240 5.71 -20.61 -15.10
C ALA A 240 5.32 -19.28 -14.42
N LEU A 241 5.49 -18.17 -15.14
CA LEU A 241 5.17 -16.83 -14.65
C LEU A 241 3.68 -16.67 -14.36
N PHE A 242 2.81 -17.19 -15.24
CA PHE A 242 1.37 -17.19 -15.02
C PHE A 242 1.00 -17.87 -13.71
N HIS A 243 1.54 -19.06 -13.44
CA HIS A 243 1.25 -19.78 -12.20
C HIS A 243 1.78 -19.05 -10.97
N LEU A 244 2.99 -18.49 -11.04
CA LEU A 244 3.55 -17.66 -9.95
C LEU A 244 2.64 -16.47 -9.63
N LEU A 245 2.38 -15.60 -10.61
CA LEU A 245 1.62 -14.37 -10.41
C LEU A 245 0.17 -14.66 -10.01
N THR A 246 -0.44 -15.70 -10.58
CA THR A 246 -1.81 -16.07 -10.20
C THR A 246 -1.83 -16.61 -8.78
N ALA A 247 -0.87 -17.45 -8.37
CA ALA A 247 -0.79 -17.97 -7.02
C ALA A 247 -0.63 -16.85 -5.98
N GLU A 248 0.09 -15.77 -6.30
CA GLU A 248 0.30 -14.61 -5.42
C GLU A 248 -0.92 -13.68 -5.27
N THR A 249 -2.05 -14.01 -5.91
CA THR A 249 -3.31 -13.27 -5.78
C THR A 249 -3.78 -13.20 -4.32
N SER A 250 -4.01 -11.97 -3.83
CA SER A 250 -4.44 -11.73 -2.46
C SER A 250 -5.83 -12.29 -2.14
N CYS A 251 -6.73 -12.40 -3.12
CA CYS A 251 -8.09 -12.95 -2.97
C CYS A 251 -8.13 -14.33 -2.32
N PHE A 252 -7.09 -15.16 -2.51
CA PHE A 252 -7.01 -16.47 -1.86
C PHE A 252 -6.95 -16.41 -0.33
N ARG A 253 -6.61 -15.25 0.22
CA ARG A 253 -6.59 -14.97 1.66
C ARG A 253 -7.69 -14.01 2.10
N TYR A 254 -8.24 -13.22 1.18
CA TYR A 254 -9.29 -12.27 1.48
C TYR A 254 -10.62 -12.94 1.87
N TRP A 255 -11.02 -13.97 1.13
CA TRP A 255 -12.33 -14.61 1.26
C TRP A 255 -12.39 -15.73 2.31
N GLY A 256 -11.35 -15.90 3.12
CA GLY A 256 -11.28 -16.93 4.15
C GLY A 256 -10.62 -18.24 3.69
N GLN A 257 -10.59 -19.20 4.60
CA GLN A 257 -10.04 -20.54 4.39
C GLN A 257 -10.94 -21.43 3.54
N GLY A 258 -10.41 -22.57 3.10
CA GLY A 258 -11.15 -23.60 2.37
C GLY A 258 -10.98 -23.43 0.87
N PHE A 259 -12.09 -23.30 0.15
CA PHE A 259 -12.10 -23.28 -1.32
C PHE A 259 -11.06 -22.31 -1.92
N TRP A 260 -10.96 -21.08 -1.41
CA TRP A 260 -10.03 -20.08 -1.90
C TRP A 260 -8.57 -20.46 -1.63
N THR A 261 -8.22 -20.87 -0.40
CA THR A 261 -6.85 -21.26 -0.07
C THR A 261 -6.42 -22.56 -0.75
N GLU A 262 -7.34 -23.48 -1.01
CA GLU A 262 -7.11 -24.70 -1.77
C GLU A 262 -6.78 -24.40 -3.24
N ASN A 263 -7.50 -23.48 -3.88
CA ASN A 263 -7.20 -23.05 -5.25
C ASN A 263 -5.82 -22.36 -5.34
N GLY A 264 -5.49 -21.49 -4.39
CA GLY A 264 -4.16 -20.87 -4.32
C GLY A 264 -3.04 -21.92 -4.17
N ARG A 265 -3.24 -22.93 -3.31
CA ARG A 265 -2.30 -24.04 -3.14
C ARG A 265 -2.16 -24.90 -4.40
N GLU A 266 -3.26 -25.15 -5.10
CA GLU A 266 -3.25 -25.92 -6.35
C GLU A 266 -2.46 -25.17 -7.44
N LEU A 267 -2.60 -23.85 -7.53
CA LEU A 267 -1.75 -23.03 -8.40
C LEU A 267 -0.27 -23.11 -8.01
N CYS A 268 0.03 -23.08 -6.71
CA CYS A 268 1.40 -23.27 -6.23
C CYS A 268 1.97 -24.62 -6.67
N ARG A 269 1.21 -25.70 -6.51
CA ARG A 269 1.60 -27.07 -6.91
C ARG A 269 1.86 -27.16 -8.41
N ARG A 270 0.94 -26.64 -9.24
CA ARG A 270 1.11 -26.62 -10.70
C ARG A 270 2.31 -25.79 -11.13
N GLY A 271 2.54 -24.63 -10.50
CA GLY A 271 3.72 -23.81 -10.78
C GLY A 271 5.03 -24.55 -10.51
N GLN A 272 5.10 -25.33 -9.42
CA GLN A 272 6.26 -26.16 -9.12
C GLN A 272 6.47 -27.26 -10.18
N GLU A 273 5.40 -27.90 -10.63
CA GLU A 273 5.48 -28.93 -11.69
C GLU A 273 5.93 -28.34 -13.02
N VAL A 274 5.42 -27.16 -13.41
CA VAL A 274 5.86 -26.46 -14.61
C VAL A 274 7.36 -26.14 -14.54
N LEU A 275 7.83 -25.62 -13.41
CA LEU A 275 9.26 -25.35 -13.21
C LEU A 275 10.12 -26.63 -13.27
N ALA A 276 9.64 -27.73 -12.70
CA ALA A 276 10.36 -29.01 -12.69
C ALA A 276 10.39 -29.68 -14.07
N HIS A 277 9.31 -29.59 -14.84
CA HIS A 277 9.22 -30.24 -16.15
C HIS A 277 9.92 -29.41 -17.24
N ASP A 278 9.70 -28.10 -17.27
CA ASP A 278 10.16 -27.25 -18.38
C ASP A 278 11.58 -26.69 -18.16
N PHE A 279 12.08 -26.71 -16.91
CA PHE A 279 13.36 -26.08 -16.52
C PHE A 279 14.19 -26.90 -15.51
N GLY A 280 13.76 -28.12 -15.19
CA GLY A 280 14.43 -29.04 -14.26
C GLY A 280 15.57 -29.84 -14.88
#